data_AF-A0A2T1CXC2-F1
#
_entry.id   AF-A0A2T1CXC2-F1
#
_cell.length_a   1.000
_cell.length_b   1.000
_cell.length_c   1.000
_cell.angle_alpha   90.00
_cell.angle_beta   90.00
_cell.angle_gamma   90.00
#
_symmetry.space_group_name_H-M   'P 1'
#
loop_
_entity.id
_entity.type
_entity.pdbx_description
1 polymer ?
#
loop_
_entity_poly.entity_id
_entity_poly.type
_entity_poly.pdbx_seq_one_letter_code
_entity_poly.pdbx_strand_id
1 'polypeptide(L)'
;MATIMSSFSLRSIKNALSQSLESLPNWNSLKPLEKGTIIDKSFKNIMKDLMKQFGMKPGVDYVDNLNDNEQCADFVALSRKADDLLIGLLEGKIVPISSHSRISKLGNTYTVKAHFRDLRKAS
;
A
#
# COMPACT_ATOMS: atom_id res chain seq x y z
N MET A 1 -12.79 18.69 20.47
CA MET A 1 -12.83 19.14 19.07
C MET A 1 -12.37 17.99 18.19
N ALA A 2 -13.29 17.38 17.44
CA ALA A 2 -12.96 16.26 16.56
C ALA A 2 -12.44 16.83 15.23
N THR A 3 -11.15 16.65 14.98
CA THR A 3 -10.53 17.04 13.70
C THR A 3 -11.06 16.11 12.61
N ILE A 4 -11.79 16.68 11.66
CA ILE A 4 -12.18 16.05 10.41
C ILE A 4 -10.90 15.87 9.58
N MET A 5 -10.16 14.78 9.83
CA MET A 5 -9.00 14.40 9.03
C MET A 5 -9.49 13.54 7.88
N SER A 6 -9.23 13.98 6.64
CA SER A 6 -9.64 13.32 5.40
C SER A 6 -9.25 11.84 5.42
N SER A 7 -10.27 11.00 5.60
CA SER A 7 -10.15 9.55 5.66
C SER A 7 -9.87 8.99 4.26
N PHE A 8 -8.59 8.96 3.87
CA PHE A 8 -8.16 8.04 2.82
C PHE A 8 -8.27 6.61 3.40
N SER A 9 -9.50 6.13 3.47
CA SER A 9 -9.87 4.89 4.13
C SER A 9 -9.54 3.70 3.22
N LEU A 10 -9.34 2.52 3.82
CA LEU A 10 -9.22 1.24 3.10
C LEU A 10 -10.28 1.08 2.00
N ARG A 11 -11.49 1.60 2.24
CA ARG A 11 -12.59 1.64 1.27
C ARG A 11 -12.25 2.44 0.01
N SER A 12 -11.60 3.59 0.15
CA SER A 12 -11.16 4.41 -0.99
C SER A 12 -10.15 3.67 -1.87
N ILE A 13 -9.24 2.92 -1.26
CA ILE A 13 -8.25 2.09 -1.98
C ILE A 13 -8.94 0.93 -2.70
N LYS A 14 -9.83 0.20 -2.01
CA LYS A 14 -10.60 -0.89 -2.61
C LYS A 14 -11.50 -0.39 -3.75
N ASN A 15 -12.07 0.81 -3.63
CA ASN A 15 -12.85 1.44 -4.70
C ASN A 15 -11.96 1.80 -5.91
N ALA A 16 -10.78 2.38 -5.69
CA ALA A 16 -9.85 2.70 -6.78
C ALA A 16 -9.35 1.42 -7.49
N LEU A 17 -9.10 0.34 -6.74
CA LEU A 17 -8.82 -0.98 -7.29
C LEU A 17 -9.99 -1.49 -8.13
N SER A 18 -11.21 -1.42 -7.61
CA SER A 18 -12.42 -1.82 -8.35
C SER A 18 -12.55 -1.06 -9.67
N GLN A 19 -12.40 0.28 -9.65
CA GLN A 19 -12.45 1.12 -10.85
C GLN A 19 -11.35 0.78 -11.85
N SER A 20 -10.15 0.47 -11.38
CA SER A 20 -9.04 0.06 -12.26
C SER A 20 -9.34 -1.27 -12.95
N LEU A 21 -9.99 -2.20 -12.24
CA LEU A 21 -10.35 -3.53 -12.75
C LEU A 21 -11.55 -3.50 -13.71
N GLU A 22 -12.36 -2.45 -13.74
CA GLU A 22 -13.47 -2.28 -14.70
C GLU A 22 -13.02 -2.29 -16.17
N SER A 23 -11.76 -1.95 -16.43
CA SER A 23 -11.16 -2.01 -17.76
C SER A 23 -10.90 -3.45 -18.26
N LEU A 24 -10.98 -4.46 -17.38
CA LEU A 24 -10.71 -5.85 -17.74
C LEU A 24 -11.95 -6.51 -18.38
N PRO A 25 -11.80 -7.21 -19.53
CA PRO A 25 -12.93 -7.78 -20.26
C PRO A 25 -13.81 -8.72 -19.43
N ASN A 26 -13.17 -9.51 -18.56
CA ASN A 26 -13.82 -10.52 -17.74
C ASN A 26 -14.36 -9.97 -16.41
N TRP A 27 -14.08 -8.70 -16.08
CA TRP A 27 -14.53 -8.12 -14.82
C TRP A 27 -16.05 -8.00 -14.75
N ASN A 28 -16.66 -7.55 -15.83
CA ASN A 28 -18.10 -7.29 -15.88
C ASN A 28 -18.94 -8.57 -15.80
N SER A 29 -18.39 -9.73 -16.17
CA SER A 29 -19.05 -11.04 -16.05
C SER A 29 -19.01 -11.64 -14.64
N LEU A 30 -18.20 -11.09 -13.72
CA LEU A 30 -18.05 -11.64 -12.37
C LEU A 30 -19.21 -11.22 -11.45
N LYS A 31 -19.59 -12.13 -10.56
CA LYS A 31 -20.55 -11.84 -9.48
C LYS A 31 -19.92 -10.87 -8.46
N PRO A 32 -20.74 -10.09 -7.72
CA PRO A 32 -20.25 -9.15 -6.72
C PRO A 32 -19.30 -9.78 -5.68
N LEU A 33 -19.58 -11.01 -5.24
CA LEU A 33 -18.72 -11.73 -4.30
C LEU A 33 -17.33 -12.01 -4.90
N GLU A 34 -17.27 -12.49 -6.14
CA GLU A 34 -16.03 -12.81 -6.85
C GLU A 34 -15.19 -11.56 -7.08
N LYS A 35 -15.84 -10.42 -7.41
CA LYS A 35 -15.20 -9.12 -7.49
C LYS A 35 -14.57 -8.70 -6.16
N GLY A 36 -15.32 -8.86 -5.07
CA GLY A 36 -14.82 -8.60 -3.71
C GLY A 36 -13.56 -9.41 -3.39
N THR A 37 -13.60 -10.73 -3.62
CA THR A 37 -12.46 -11.62 -3.40
C THR A 37 -11.23 -11.21 -4.22
N ILE A 38 -11.41 -10.82 -5.48
CA ILE A 38 -10.29 -10.37 -6.33
C ILE A 38 -9.71 -9.05 -5.84
N ILE A 39 -10.55 -8.08 -5.44
CA ILE A 39 -10.09 -6.81 -4.89
C ILE A 39 -9.29 -7.05 -3.61
N ASP A 40 -9.79 -7.88 -2.71
CA ASP A 40 -9.15 -8.18 -1.43
C ASP A 40 -7.82 -8.90 -1.64
N LYS A 41 -7.79 -9.90 -2.53
CA LYS A 41 -6.56 -10.60 -2.92
C LYS A 41 -5.54 -9.66 -3.59
N SER A 42 -6.00 -8.77 -4.45
CA SER A 42 -5.13 -7.81 -5.14
C SER A 42 -4.53 -6.81 -4.16
N PHE A 43 -5.35 -6.24 -3.29
CA PHE A 43 -4.90 -5.35 -2.22
C PHE A 43 -3.87 -6.06 -1.32
N LYS A 44 -4.13 -7.30 -0.92
CA LYS A 44 -3.22 -8.12 -0.12
C LYS A 44 -1.87 -8.32 -0.79
N ASN A 45 -1.85 -8.65 -2.08
CA ASN A 45 -0.61 -8.83 -2.82
C ASN A 45 0.19 -7.52 -2.91
N ILE A 46 -0.48 -6.39 -3.19
CA ILE A 46 0.16 -5.08 -3.21
C ILE A 46 0.82 -4.77 -1.87
N MET A 47 0.12 -4.99 -0.76
CA MET A 47 0.65 -4.75 0.58
C MET A 47 1.85 -5.67 0.90
N LYS A 48 1.80 -6.95 0.52
CA LYS A 48 2.94 -7.88 0.68
C LYS A 48 4.16 -7.45 -0.12
N ASP A 49 3.96 -7.11 -1.39
CA ASP A 49 5.05 -6.66 -2.26
C ASP A 49 5.66 -5.37 -1.72
N LEU A 50 4.83 -4.48 -1.20
CA LEU A 50 5.28 -3.28 -0.52
C LEU A 50 6.14 -3.66 0.69
N MET A 51 5.62 -4.42 1.66
CA MET A 51 6.40 -4.83 2.85
C MET A 51 7.74 -5.46 2.48
N LYS A 52 7.77 -6.33 1.45
CA LYS A 52 8.98 -6.96 0.93
C LYS A 52 9.97 -5.96 0.35
N GLN A 53 9.52 -4.99 -0.46
CA GLN A 53 10.39 -3.95 -1.03
C GLN A 53 11.11 -3.13 0.06
N PHE A 54 10.53 -3.05 1.25
CA PHE A 54 11.10 -2.30 2.37
C PHE A 54 11.77 -3.17 3.42
N GLY A 55 12.02 -4.44 3.09
CA GLY A 55 12.76 -5.37 3.93
C GLY A 55 12.06 -5.76 5.22
N MET A 56 10.73 -5.59 5.29
CA MET A 56 9.93 -6.06 6.42
C MET A 56 9.76 -7.57 6.35
N LYS A 57 9.84 -8.21 7.52
CA LYS A 57 9.83 -9.68 7.65
C LYS A 57 8.47 -10.16 8.17
N PRO A 58 7.81 -11.09 7.46
CA PRO A 58 6.61 -11.75 7.98
C PRO A 58 6.92 -12.44 9.33
N GLY A 59 5.97 -12.37 10.27
CA GLY A 59 6.10 -12.92 11.62
C GLY A 59 6.98 -12.11 12.59
N VAL A 60 7.65 -11.06 12.10
CA VAL A 60 8.48 -10.15 12.91
C VAL A 60 7.94 -8.72 12.85
N ASP A 61 7.73 -8.21 11.63
CA ASP A 61 7.23 -6.86 11.40
C ASP A 61 5.72 -6.82 11.17
N TYR A 62 5.15 -7.89 10.61
CA TYR A 62 3.72 -8.02 10.35
C TYR A 62 3.26 -9.48 10.39
N VAL A 63 1.99 -9.72 10.74
CA VAL A 63 1.34 -11.02 10.60
C VAL A 63 0.51 -11.05 9.32
N ASP A 64 0.63 -12.16 8.59
CA ASP A 64 -0.16 -12.48 7.40
C ASP A 64 -1.17 -13.59 7.75
N ASN A 65 -2.08 -13.31 8.70
CA ASN A 65 -3.16 -14.24 9.10
C ASN A 65 -4.41 -14.07 8.23
N LEU A 66 -4.19 -13.67 6.98
CA LEU A 66 -5.23 -13.22 6.08
C LEU A 66 -5.80 -14.43 5.35
N ASN A 67 -6.85 -15.06 5.89
CA ASN A 67 -7.59 -16.06 5.12
C ASN A 67 -8.20 -15.42 3.88
N ASP A 68 -8.26 -16.15 2.76
CA ASP A 68 -8.70 -15.62 1.45
C ASP A 68 -10.15 -15.08 1.44
N ASN A 69 -10.91 -15.32 2.51
CA ASN A 69 -12.34 -15.01 2.62
C ASN A 69 -12.70 -14.18 3.87
N GLU A 70 -11.74 -13.63 4.61
CA GLU A 70 -12.05 -12.76 5.75
C GLU A 70 -12.38 -11.33 5.30
N GLN A 71 -13.50 -10.79 5.78
CA GLN A 71 -14.03 -9.46 5.41
C GLN A 71 -13.04 -8.32 5.71
N CYS A 72 -12.14 -8.55 6.65
CA CYS A 72 -11.09 -7.62 7.00
C CYS A 72 -9.77 -8.25 6.57
N ALA A 73 -9.12 -7.63 5.59
CA ALA A 73 -7.72 -7.92 5.36
C ALA A 73 -6.92 -7.27 6.50
N ASP A 74 -6.99 -7.86 7.71
CA ASP A 74 -6.28 -7.40 8.89
C ASP A 74 -4.78 -7.64 8.70
N PHE A 75 -4.13 -6.70 8.02
CA PHE A 75 -2.69 -6.54 8.10
C PHE A 75 -2.35 -6.06 9.50
N VAL A 76 -1.96 -7.00 10.36
CA VAL A 76 -1.56 -6.67 11.74
C VAL A 76 -0.09 -6.32 11.74
N ALA A 77 0.23 -5.04 11.99
CA ALA A 77 1.59 -4.62 12.30
C ALA A 77 2.00 -5.17 13.67
N LEU A 78 3.15 -5.84 13.72
CA LEU A 78 3.73 -6.36 14.97
C LEU A 78 4.75 -5.41 15.58
N SER A 79 5.23 -4.44 14.80
CA SER A 79 6.17 -3.44 15.27
C SER A 79 5.59 -2.04 15.08
N ARG A 80 5.90 -1.13 16.02
CA ARG A 80 5.53 0.29 15.92
C ARG A 80 6.01 0.92 14.61
N LYS A 81 7.17 0.48 14.12
CA LYS A 81 7.74 0.92 12.85
C LYS A 81 6.89 0.49 11.65
N ALA A 82 6.38 -0.75 11.67
CA ALA A 82 5.48 -1.25 10.63
C ALA A 82 4.12 -0.56 10.68
N ASP A 83 3.59 -0.33 11.89
CA ASP A 83 2.33 0.38 12.09
C ASP A 83 2.40 1.84 11.62
N ASP A 84 3.43 2.57 12.04
CA ASP A 84 3.69 3.96 11.61
C ASP A 84 3.89 4.05 10.09
N LEU A 85 4.48 3.03 9.48
CA LEU A 85 4.65 2.97 8.03
C LEU A 85 3.31 2.75 7.34
N LEU A 86 2.54 1.74 7.76
CA LEU A 86 1.25 1.39 7.16
C LEU A 86 0.25 2.53 7.28
N ILE A 87 0.11 3.09 8.48
CA ILE A 87 -0.75 4.26 8.72
C ILE A 87 -0.27 5.42 7.86
N GLY A 88 1.03 5.71 7.86
CA GLY A 88 1.59 6.79 7.05
C GLY A 88 1.32 6.62 5.55
N LEU A 89 1.38 5.40 5.03
CA LEU A 89 1.07 5.10 3.63
C LEU A 89 -0.42 5.28 3.33
N LEU A 90 -1.29 4.75 4.19
CA LEU A 90 -2.73 4.84 4.02
C LEU A 90 -3.21 6.30 4.10
N GLU A 91 -2.62 7.10 4.99
CA GLU A 91 -2.94 8.52 5.13
C GLU A 91 -2.25 9.41 4.07
N GLY A 92 -1.43 8.84 3.18
CA GLY A 92 -0.65 9.59 2.19
C GLY A 92 0.45 10.47 2.80
N LYS A 93 0.76 10.29 4.09
CA LYS A 93 1.86 10.98 4.79
C LYS A 93 3.23 10.37 4.49
N ILE A 94 3.24 9.12 4.03
CA ILE A 94 4.42 8.43 3.52
C ILE A 94 4.16 8.05 2.07
N VAL A 95 5.08 8.41 1.18
CA VAL A 95 4.95 8.11 -0.26
C VAL A 95 6.07 7.19 -0.73
N PRO A 96 5.78 6.16 -1.55
CA PRO A 96 6.79 5.37 -2.22
C PRO A 96 7.44 6.17 -3.33
N ILE A 97 8.77 6.27 -3.31
CA ILE A 97 9.56 6.85 -4.40
C ILE A 97 10.17 5.70 -5.20
N SER A 98 9.85 5.65 -6.49
CA SER A 98 10.42 4.67 -7.40
C SER A 98 11.90 4.97 -7.68
N SER A 99 12.64 3.91 -8.01
CA SER A 99 14.04 4.05 -8.45
C SER A 99 14.10 4.92 -9.70
N HIS A 100 14.98 5.91 -9.69
CA HIS A 100 15.17 6.80 -10.84
C HIS A 100 16.60 7.35 -10.89
N SER A 101 17.04 7.68 -12.11
CA SER A 101 18.35 8.26 -12.36
C SER A 101 18.30 9.78 -12.24
N ARG A 102 19.33 10.36 -11.64
CA ARG A 102 19.53 11.82 -11.50
C ARG A 102 20.92 12.18 -11.98
N ILE A 103 21.09 13.42 -12.42
CA ILE A 103 22.40 14.00 -12.71
C ILE A 103 22.79 14.87 -11.51
N SER A 104 23.98 14.63 -10.97
CA SER A 104 24.52 15.42 -9.86
C SER A 104 24.92 16.82 -10.33
N LYS A 105 25.15 17.74 -9.37
CA LYS A 105 25.68 19.08 -9.67
C LYS A 105 27.04 19.05 -10.39
N LEU A 106 27.76 17.93 -10.31
CA LEU A 106 29.05 17.70 -10.96
C LEU A 106 28.91 16.98 -12.31
N GLY A 107 27.68 16.80 -12.83
CA GLY A 107 27.44 16.15 -14.13
C GLY A 107 27.42 14.61 -14.09
N ASN A 108 27.75 13.98 -12.96
CA ASN A 108 27.72 12.52 -12.85
C ASN A 108 26.30 11.99 -12.69
N THR A 109 25.95 10.94 -13.44
CA THR A 109 24.68 10.21 -13.29
C THR A 109 24.75 9.29 -12.07
N TYR A 110 23.72 9.35 -11.22
CA TYR A 110 23.57 8.46 -10.07
C TYR A 110 22.13 7.95 -9.96
N THR A 111 21.98 6.73 -9.45
CA THR A 111 20.67 6.09 -9.26
C THR A 111 20.18 6.33 -7.84
N VAL A 112 19.03 6.98 -7.71
CA VAL A 112 18.29 7.04 -6.46
C VAL A 112 17.58 5.72 -6.29
N LYS A 113 17.93 4.96 -5.26
CA LYS A 113 17.24 3.71 -4.92
C LYS A 113 15.79 3.99 -4.51
N ALA A 114 14.89 3.05 -4.78
CA ALA A 114 13.53 3.12 -4.29
C ALA A 114 13.52 3.22 -2.76
N HIS A 115 12.72 4.13 -2.21
CA HIS A 115 12.62 4.38 -0.77
C HIS A 115 11.28 5.02 -0.42
N PHE A 116 10.94 5.05 0.87
CA PHE A 116 9.82 5.83 1.38
C PHE A 116 10.26 7.21 1.79
N ARG A 117 9.48 8.21 1.40
CA ARG A 117 9.62 9.57 1.92
C ARG A 117 8.52 9.84 2.92
N ASP A 118 8.91 10.12 4.16
CA ASP A 118 8.00 10.58 5.21
C ASP A 118 7.83 12.10 5.10
N LEU A 119 6.66 12.54 4.64
CA LEU A 119 6.35 13.95 4.44
C LEU A 119 6.21 14.70 5.76
N ARG A 120 5.98 13.99 6.88
CA ARG A 120 5.91 14.60 8.23
C ARG A 120 7.27 15.14 8.69
N LYS A 121 8.36 14.69 8.06
CA LYS A 121 9.75 15.07 8.38
C LYS A 121 10.34 16.04 7.36
N ALA A 122 9.58 16.39 6.33
CA ALA A 122 10.02 17.30 5.26
C ALA A 122 9.67 18.78 5.57
N SER A 123 8.98 19.03 6.69
CA SER A 123 8.59 20.33 7.23
C SER A 123 9.41 20.71 8.44
#